data_AF-X1Q915-F1
#
_entry.id   AF-X1Q915-F1
#
_cell.length_a   1.000
_cell.length_b   1.000
_cell.length_c   1.000
_cell.angle_alpha   90.00
_cell.angle_beta   90.00
_cell.angle_gamma   90.00
#
_symmetry.space_group_name_H-M   'P 1'
#
loop_
_entity.id
_entity.type
_entity.pdbx_description
1 polymer ?
#
loop_
_entity_poly.entity_id
_entity_poly.type
_entity_poly.pdbx_seq_one_letter_code
_entity_poly.pdbx_strand_id
1 'polypeptide(L)'
;AEKWAPDQKGVTESQYYVIEVNPRVSRSSALASKATGYPIARVAAKIAIGRRLDEIPNKVTGKTLASFEPALDYCVVKVPRWPFDKFALGDRDVGSQMKATGEVMAIDRCFEAALQKAVRSLEFGRRTLLWEDPSWRKGKVDSYPLHPNDLRIWAIMAALRREATLEELCHTTGIDPWFIYKFQNIVNMERRLLAEPLKPEILLE
;
A
#
# COMPACT_ATOMS: atom_id res chain seq x y z
N ALA A 1 11.48 18.42 1.32
CA ALA A 1 11.96 18.00 2.65
C ALA A 1 11.58 19.02 3.71
N GLU A 2 12.04 20.29 3.61
CA GLU A 2 11.91 21.30 4.69
C GLU A 2 10.51 21.50 5.31
N LYS A 3 9.43 21.26 4.55
CA LYS A 3 8.05 21.47 5.04
C LYS A 3 7.28 20.19 5.39
N TRP A 4 7.73 19.02 4.93
CA TRP A 4 6.97 17.75 5.07
C TRP A 4 7.77 16.63 5.78
N ALA A 5 9.08 16.82 5.93
CA ALA A 5 9.97 16.01 6.78
C ALA A 5 11.01 16.94 7.43
N PRO A 6 10.57 17.90 8.28
CA PRO A 6 11.45 18.89 8.89
C PRO A 6 12.50 18.26 9.82
N ASP A 7 12.16 17.10 10.39
CA ASP A 7 13.03 16.23 11.19
C ASP A 7 14.17 15.59 10.38
N GLN A 8 14.06 15.55 9.05
CA GLN A 8 15.11 15.03 8.16
C GLN A 8 16.08 16.10 7.65
N LYS A 9 15.98 17.35 8.12
CA LYS A 9 16.87 18.44 7.69
C LYS A 9 18.25 18.30 8.33
N GLY A 10 19.30 18.29 7.50
CA GLY A 10 20.69 18.18 7.96
C GLY A 10 21.09 16.81 8.50
N VAL A 11 20.19 15.82 8.33
CA VAL A 11 20.42 14.43 8.71
C VAL A 11 21.38 13.81 7.71
N THR A 12 22.64 13.60 8.13
CA THR A 12 23.68 12.92 7.34
C THR A 12 23.55 11.40 7.40
N GLU A 13 22.83 10.89 8.40
CA GLU A 13 22.59 9.47 8.64
C GLU A 13 21.12 9.25 9.02
N SER A 14 20.43 8.34 8.33
CA SER A 14 19.02 8.05 8.61
C SER A 14 18.81 7.66 10.08
N GLN A 15 18.09 8.50 10.83
CA GLN A 15 17.65 8.15 12.18
C GLN A 15 16.63 7.01 12.09
N TYR A 16 16.82 5.97 12.90
CA TYR A 16 15.89 4.84 12.98
C TYR A 16 15.64 4.45 14.44
N TYR A 17 14.47 3.89 14.70
CA TYR A 17 14.04 3.44 16.02
C TYR A 17 13.57 1.99 15.94
N VAL A 18 13.97 1.16 16.90
CA VAL A 18 13.47 -0.21 17.04
C VAL A 18 12.18 -0.17 17.84
N ILE A 19 11.07 -0.55 17.22
CA ILE A 19 9.75 -0.52 17.87
C ILE A 19 9.46 -1.82 18.61
N GLU A 20 9.53 -2.97 17.92
CA GLU A 20 9.31 -4.29 18.51
C GLU A 20 9.95 -5.41 17.68
N VAL A 21 10.08 -6.60 18.29
CA VAL A 21 10.45 -7.84 17.61
C VAL A 21 9.44 -8.92 17.96
N ASN A 22 8.89 -9.58 16.95
CA ASN A 22 7.98 -10.71 17.12
C ASN A 22 8.76 -12.03 16.88
N PRO A 23 9.15 -12.80 17.91
CA PRO A 23 9.98 -14.00 17.77
C PRO A 23 9.16 -15.23 17.30
N ARG A 24 8.35 -15.04 16.27
CA ARG A 24 7.48 -16.07 15.67
C ARG A 24 7.09 -15.68 14.25
N VAL A 25 6.47 -16.61 13.53
CA VAL A 25 5.75 -16.27 12.30
C VAL A 25 4.61 -15.29 12.61
N SER A 26 4.37 -14.38 11.67
CA SER A 26 3.41 -13.29 11.75
C SER A 26 2.60 -13.17 10.46
N ARG A 27 1.56 -12.34 10.47
CA ARG A 27 0.85 -11.94 9.24
C ARG A 27 1.82 -11.36 8.21
N SER A 28 2.78 -10.55 8.65
CA SER A 28 3.83 -10.00 7.79
C SER A 28 4.74 -11.10 7.21
N SER A 29 5.07 -12.15 7.96
CA SER A 29 5.85 -13.27 7.41
C SER A 29 5.07 -14.07 6.35
N ALA A 30 3.74 -14.18 6.50
CA ALA A 30 2.88 -14.80 5.51
C ALA A 30 2.81 -13.94 4.23
N LEU A 31 2.61 -12.63 4.39
CA LEU A 31 2.66 -11.66 3.29
C LEU A 31 4.01 -11.71 2.55
N ALA A 32 5.13 -11.66 3.28
CA ALA A 32 6.47 -11.75 2.71
C ALA A 32 6.70 -13.07 1.97
N SER A 33 6.19 -14.20 2.49
CA SER A 33 6.29 -15.49 1.83
C SER A 33 5.53 -15.52 0.50
N LYS A 34 4.38 -14.85 0.42
CA LYS A 34 3.61 -14.70 -0.81
C LYS A 34 4.25 -13.72 -1.79
N ALA A 35 4.78 -12.61 -1.27
CA ALA A 35 5.44 -11.59 -2.05
C ALA A 35 6.73 -12.07 -2.72
N THR A 36 7.49 -12.93 -2.06
CA THR A 36 8.82 -13.35 -2.53
C THR A 36 8.85 -14.76 -3.12
N GLY A 37 7.80 -15.54 -2.91
CA GLY A 37 7.81 -16.99 -3.15
C GLY A 37 8.66 -17.78 -2.13
N TYR A 38 9.32 -17.11 -1.18
CA TYR A 38 10.16 -17.75 -0.17
C TYR A 38 9.30 -18.30 0.98
N PRO A 39 9.26 -19.62 1.23
CA PRO A 39 8.33 -20.20 2.20
C PRO A 39 8.85 -20.10 3.64
N ILE A 40 8.81 -18.91 4.26
CA ILE A 40 9.45 -18.60 5.55
C ILE A 40 9.09 -19.62 6.63
N ALA A 41 7.80 -19.90 6.84
CA ALA A 41 7.36 -20.86 7.87
C ALA A 41 7.93 -22.28 7.65
N ARG A 42 8.06 -22.71 6.39
CA ARG A 42 8.60 -24.03 6.04
C ARG A 42 10.10 -24.10 6.24
N VAL A 43 10.82 -23.03 5.91
CA VAL A 43 12.25 -22.92 6.15
C VAL A 43 12.52 -22.87 7.67
N ALA A 44 11.78 -22.04 8.41
CA ALA A 44 11.89 -21.94 9.86
C ALA A 44 11.65 -23.28 10.56
N ALA A 45 10.66 -24.06 10.13
CA ALA A 45 10.41 -25.40 10.67
C ALA A 45 11.59 -26.37 10.45
N LYS A 46 12.30 -26.27 9.32
CA LYS A 46 13.51 -27.07 9.06
C LYS A 46 14.70 -26.62 9.91
N ILE A 47 14.83 -25.31 10.13
CA ILE A 47 15.85 -24.76 11.03
C ILE A 47 15.63 -25.25 12.46
N ALA A 48 14.37 -25.29 12.91
CA ALA A 48 14.02 -25.77 14.24
C ALA A 48 14.43 -27.23 14.52
N ILE A 49 14.61 -28.05 13.47
CA ILE A 49 15.10 -29.43 13.58
C ILE A 49 16.60 -29.56 13.23
N GLY A 50 17.35 -28.46 13.30
CA GLY A 50 18.81 -28.43 13.21
C GLY A 50 19.39 -28.22 11.81
N ARG A 51 18.57 -27.95 10.78
CA ARG A 51 19.10 -27.63 9.43
C ARG A 51 19.59 -26.20 9.34
N ARG A 52 20.67 -25.99 8.59
CA ARG A 52 21.14 -24.65 8.20
C ARG A 52 20.51 -24.19 6.89
N LEU A 53 20.55 -22.88 6.60
CA LEU A 53 19.97 -22.30 5.38
C LEU A 53 20.61 -22.83 4.09
N ASP A 54 21.91 -23.12 4.12
CA ASP A 54 22.71 -23.72 3.05
C ASP A 54 22.40 -25.21 2.83
N GLU A 55 21.57 -25.83 3.67
CA GLU A 55 21.18 -27.24 3.54
C GLU A 55 19.73 -27.40 3.08
N ILE A 56 18.99 -26.30 2.95
CA ILE A 56 17.57 -26.29 2.61
C ILE A 56 17.42 -25.91 1.14
N PRO A 57 16.92 -26.79 0.25
CA PRO A 57 16.72 -26.44 -1.15
C PRO A 57 15.66 -25.36 -1.34
N ASN A 58 15.92 -24.42 -2.26
CA ASN A 58 14.93 -23.44 -2.71
C ASN A 58 13.90 -24.13 -3.61
N LYS A 59 12.64 -24.12 -3.18
CA LYS A 59 11.54 -24.78 -3.89
C LYS A 59 11.09 -24.08 -5.16
N VAL A 60 11.36 -22.79 -5.29
CA VAL A 60 10.94 -22.00 -6.46
C VAL A 60 11.88 -22.25 -7.62
N THR A 61 13.19 -22.15 -7.40
CA THR A 61 14.20 -22.29 -8.45
C THR A 61 14.62 -23.74 -8.68
N GLY A 62 14.53 -24.60 -7.66
CA GLY A 62 14.97 -26.00 -7.70
C GLY A 62 16.48 -26.20 -7.83
N LYS A 63 17.25 -25.12 -8.00
CA LYS A 63 18.69 -25.14 -8.28
C LYS A 63 19.51 -24.41 -7.21
N THR A 64 18.90 -23.50 -6.47
CA THR A 64 19.56 -22.74 -5.40
C THR A 64 19.14 -23.26 -4.02
N LEU A 65 19.78 -22.73 -2.97
CA LEU A 65 19.50 -23.04 -1.57
C LEU A 65 18.66 -21.92 -0.94
N ALA A 66 18.20 -22.12 0.28
CA ALA A 66 17.42 -21.14 1.04
C ALA A 66 18.28 -20.00 1.62
N SER A 67 19.61 -20.12 1.55
CA SER A 67 20.58 -19.09 1.95
C SER A 67 20.76 -18.03 0.85
N PHE A 68 19.75 -17.19 0.66
CA PHE A 68 19.79 -16.05 -0.25
C PHE A 68 18.73 -15.02 0.15
N GLU A 69 18.86 -13.82 -0.38
CA GLU A 69 17.84 -12.78 -0.29
C GLU A 69 17.03 -12.70 -1.60
N PRO A 70 15.70 -12.86 -1.57
CA PRO A 70 14.89 -12.73 -2.78
C PRO A 70 14.97 -11.34 -3.41
N ALA A 71 15.23 -11.28 -4.71
CA ALA A 71 15.11 -10.06 -5.51
C ALA A 71 13.80 -10.09 -6.29
N LEU A 72 13.06 -8.97 -6.28
CA LEU A 72 11.75 -8.85 -6.92
C LEU A 72 11.83 -7.88 -8.09
N ASP A 73 11.26 -8.26 -9.22
CA ASP A 73 11.12 -7.46 -10.45
C ASP A 73 9.70 -6.89 -10.61
N TYR A 74 8.97 -6.83 -9.51
CA TYR A 74 7.60 -6.34 -9.38
C TYR A 74 7.37 -5.65 -8.03
N CYS A 75 6.27 -4.89 -7.95
CA CYS A 75 5.73 -4.28 -6.76
C CYS A 75 4.63 -5.14 -6.15
N VAL A 76 4.60 -5.23 -4.82
CA VAL A 76 3.53 -5.89 -4.06
C VAL A 76 2.81 -4.83 -3.23
N VAL A 77 1.51 -4.70 -3.41
CA VAL A 77 0.66 -3.79 -2.64
C VAL A 77 -0.30 -4.60 -1.79
N LYS A 78 -0.31 -4.30 -0.49
CA LYS A 78 -1.25 -4.88 0.47
C LYS A 78 -2.20 -3.80 0.97
N VAL A 79 -3.50 -4.07 0.94
CA VAL A 79 -4.53 -3.16 1.46
C VAL A 79 -5.39 -3.91 2.50
N PRO A 80 -5.54 -3.40 3.73
CA PRO A 80 -6.43 -4.00 4.72
C PRO A 80 -7.92 -3.87 4.32
N ARG A 81 -8.74 -4.83 4.77
CA ARG A 81 -10.22 -4.81 4.66
C ARG A 81 -10.83 -4.61 6.04
N TRP A 82 -11.60 -3.55 6.19
CA TRP A 82 -12.33 -3.24 7.43
C TRP A 82 -13.81 -3.57 7.30
N PRO A 83 -14.48 -4.13 8.33
CA PRO A 83 -15.85 -4.63 8.25
C PRO A 83 -16.93 -3.55 8.52
N PHE A 84 -16.66 -2.27 8.27
CA PHE A 84 -17.59 -1.18 8.64
C PHE A 84 -18.93 -1.20 7.86
N ASP A 85 -19.01 -1.97 6.77
CA ASP A 85 -20.26 -2.34 6.11
C ASP A 85 -21.21 -3.15 7.01
N LYS A 86 -20.66 -3.88 7.98
CA LYS A 86 -21.42 -4.67 8.97
C LYS A 86 -21.54 -3.98 10.33
N PHE A 87 -20.71 -2.98 10.59
CA PHE A 87 -20.64 -2.23 11.86
C PHE A 87 -20.78 -0.73 11.60
N ALA A 88 -21.97 -0.30 11.16
CA ALA A 88 -22.23 1.07 10.72
C ALA A 88 -22.02 2.13 11.83
N LEU A 89 -22.21 1.76 13.09
CA LEU A 89 -21.97 2.62 14.27
C LEU A 89 -20.55 2.47 14.85
N GLY A 90 -19.70 1.66 14.21
CA GLY A 90 -18.34 1.44 14.66
C GLY A 90 -17.46 2.65 14.41
N ASP A 91 -16.54 2.92 15.33
CA ASP A 91 -15.51 3.94 15.16
C ASP A 91 -14.56 3.55 14.01
N ARG A 92 -14.53 4.39 12.96
CA ARG A 92 -13.81 4.18 11.71
C ARG A 92 -12.38 4.69 11.72
N ASP A 93 -11.98 5.39 12.79
CA ASP A 93 -10.61 5.88 12.92
C ASP A 93 -9.64 4.71 13.07
N VAL A 94 -8.50 4.78 12.39
CA VAL A 94 -7.47 3.73 12.50
C VAL A 94 -6.25 4.27 13.22
N GLY A 95 -5.70 3.45 14.12
CA GLY A 95 -4.52 3.78 14.89
C GLY A 95 -3.66 2.55 15.12
N SER A 96 -2.97 2.51 16.25
CA SER A 96 -2.14 1.37 16.65
C SER A 96 -2.94 0.09 16.87
N GLN A 97 -4.19 0.22 17.33
CA GLN A 97 -5.08 -0.93 17.49
C GLN A 97 -5.66 -1.37 16.15
N MET A 98 -5.44 -2.64 15.81
CA MET A 98 -5.95 -3.23 14.57
C MET A 98 -7.48 -3.38 14.61
N LYS A 99 -8.14 -2.77 13.61
CA LYS A 99 -9.59 -2.92 13.35
C LYS A 99 -9.91 -3.68 12.05
N ALA A 100 -8.90 -3.98 11.22
CA ALA A 100 -9.10 -4.70 9.96
C ALA A 100 -9.41 -6.18 10.21
N THR A 101 -10.36 -6.77 9.48
CA THR A 101 -10.72 -8.19 9.58
C THR A 101 -10.07 -9.06 8.52
N GLY A 102 -9.47 -8.43 7.50
CA GLY A 102 -8.78 -9.13 6.43
C GLY A 102 -7.84 -8.20 5.69
N GLU A 103 -7.27 -8.72 4.61
CA GLU A 103 -6.37 -7.98 3.73
C GLU A 103 -6.37 -8.60 2.34
N VAL A 104 -6.07 -7.77 1.35
CA VAL A 104 -5.82 -8.18 -0.02
C VAL A 104 -4.39 -7.84 -0.38
N MET A 105 -3.83 -8.65 -1.28
CA MET A 105 -2.49 -8.48 -1.81
C MET A 105 -2.59 -8.53 -3.34
N ALA A 106 -1.98 -7.56 -4.01
CA ALA A 106 -1.84 -7.55 -5.45
C ALA A 106 -0.37 -7.37 -5.84
N ILE A 107 -0.03 -7.91 -7.01
CA ILE A 107 1.31 -7.87 -7.59
C ILE A 107 1.21 -7.25 -8.97
N ASP A 108 2.09 -6.31 -9.29
CA ASP A 108 2.24 -5.78 -10.65
C ASP A 108 3.62 -5.14 -10.86
N ARG A 109 3.98 -4.78 -12.09
CA ARG A 109 5.30 -4.20 -12.42
C ARG A 109 5.45 -2.74 -12.03
N CYS A 110 4.35 -2.04 -11.76
CA CYS A 110 4.35 -0.69 -11.20
C CYS A 110 3.36 -0.57 -10.03
N PHE A 111 3.59 0.42 -9.18
CA PHE A 111 2.76 0.65 -8.01
C PHE A 111 1.32 1.04 -8.38
N GLU A 112 1.15 1.88 -9.40
CA GLU A 112 -0.15 2.35 -9.86
C GLU A 112 -1.06 1.17 -10.27
N ALA A 113 -0.53 0.22 -11.04
CA ALA A 113 -1.25 -0.98 -11.44
C ALA A 113 -1.52 -1.93 -10.26
N ALA A 114 -0.52 -2.17 -9.41
CA ALA A 114 -0.66 -3.04 -8.24
C ALA A 114 -1.71 -2.49 -7.27
N LEU A 115 -1.72 -1.18 -7.02
CA LEU A 115 -2.71 -0.52 -6.18
C LEU A 115 -4.11 -0.63 -6.76
N GLN A 116 -4.30 -0.33 -8.05
CA GLN A 116 -5.59 -0.44 -8.70
C GLN A 116 -6.15 -1.87 -8.62
N LYS A 117 -5.31 -2.89 -8.81
CA LYS A 117 -5.68 -4.30 -8.64
C LYS A 117 -6.07 -4.59 -7.20
N ALA A 118 -5.26 -4.16 -6.22
CA ALA A 118 -5.56 -4.37 -4.81
C ALA A 118 -6.91 -3.77 -4.42
N VAL A 119 -7.17 -2.51 -4.81
CA VAL A 119 -8.43 -1.84 -4.47
C VAL A 119 -9.64 -2.52 -5.12
N ARG A 120 -9.53 -2.95 -6.39
CA ARG A 120 -10.62 -3.69 -7.05
C ARG A 120 -10.88 -5.05 -6.37
N SER A 121 -9.86 -5.68 -5.82
CA SER A 121 -9.97 -6.96 -5.11
C SER A 121 -10.44 -6.84 -3.65
N LEU A 122 -10.62 -5.63 -3.10
CA LEU A 122 -11.06 -5.44 -1.71
C LEU A 122 -12.48 -5.93 -1.41
N GLU A 123 -13.29 -6.19 -2.44
CA GLU A 123 -14.71 -6.52 -2.29
C GLU A 123 -15.44 -5.50 -1.39
N PHE A 124 -15.14 -4.21 -1.59
CA PHE A 124 -15.66 -3.09 -0.81
C PHE A 124 -16.82 -2.40 -1.55
N GLY A 125 -17.88 -3.16 -1.83
CA GLY A 125 -18.86 -2.76 -2.84
C GLY A 125 -18.21 -2.58 -4.21
N ARG A 126 -18.94 -2.16 -5.23
CA ARG A 126 -18.37 -1.93 -6.58
C ARG A 126 -17.49 -0.67 -6.64
N ARG A 127 -16.82 -0.30 -5.54
CA ARG A 127 -16.00 0.91 -5.38
C ARG A 127 -14.61 0.67 -5.94
N THR A 128 -14.30 1.31 -7.06
CA THR A 128 -12.95 1.43 -7.58
C THR A 128 -12.25 2.64 -6.93
N LEU A 129 -11.01 2.96 -7.32
CA LEU A 129 -10.37 4.22 -6.91
C LEU A 129 -11.11 5.47 -7.40
N LEU A 130 -12.04 5.34 -8.36
CA LEU A 130 -12.91 6.41 -8.84
C LEU A 130 -14.06 6.72 -7.89
N TRP A 131 -14.34 5.85 -6.91
CA TRP A 131 -15.42 6.10 -5.98
C TRP A 131 -15.12 7.31 -5.10
N GLU A 132 -16.16 8.11 -4.84
CA GLU A 132 -16.13 9.24 -3.94
C GLU A 132 -17.41 9.28 -3.12
N ASP A 133 -17.32 9.82 -1.90
CA ASP A 133 -18.51 10.11 -1.12
C ASP A 133 -19.18 11.40 -1.64
N PRO A 134 -20.49 11.40 -1.96
CA PRO A 134 -21.19 12.59 -2.45
C PRO A 134 -21.18 13.78 -1.47
N SER A 135 -20.94 13.54 -0.19
CA SER A 135 -20.82 14.59 0.83
C SER A 135 -19.52 15.39 0.71
N TRP A 136 -18.49 14.85 0.02
CA TRP A 136 -17.21 15.54 -0.17
C TRP A 136 -17.34 16.66 -1.20
N ARG A 137 -17.38 17.89 -0.70
CA ARG A 137 -17.51 19.09 -1.52
C ARG A 137 -16.16 19.66 -1.94
N LYS A 138 -16.16 20.43 -3.04
CA LYS A 138 -15.02 21.26 -3.43
C LYS A 138 -14.78 22.30 -2.33
N GLY A 139 -13.58 22.34 -1.77
CA GLY A 139 -13.23 23.17 -0.62
C GLY A 139 -11.76 23.01 -0.24
N LYS A 140 -11.40 23.53 0.93
CA LYS A 140 -10.06 23.34 1.52
C LYS A 140 -9.80 21.85 1.77
N VAL A 141 -8.53 21.45 1.80
CA VAL A 141 -8.08 20.07 2.09
C VAL A 141 -8.73 19.49 3.36
N ASP A 142 -9.05 20.33 4.34
CA ASP A 142 -9.73 19.96 5.59
C ASP A 142 -11.17 19.43 5.40
N SER A 143 -11.79 19.63 4.22
CA SER A 143 -13.14 19.11 3.94
C SER A 143 -13.17 17.62 3.61
N TYR A 144 -12.01 16.96 3.49
CA TYR A 144 -11.90 15.53 3.23
C TYR A 144 -11.47 14.78 4.49
N PRO A 145 -11.90 13.51 4.68
CA PRO A 145 -11.51 12.71 5.85
C PRO A 145 -10.08 12.18 5.68
N LEU A 146 -9.09 13.08 5.82
CA LEU A 146 -7.66 12.81 5.61
C LEU A 146 -6.91 12.37 6.87
N HIS A 147 -7.58 12.32 8.02
CA HIS A 147 -7.08 11.57 9.18
C HIS A 147 -7.02 10.08 8.84
N PRO A 148 -6.25 9.26 9.57
CA PRO A 148 -6.25 7.82 9.39
C PRO A 148 -7.66 7.21 9.61
N ASN A 149 -8.32 6.79 8.53
CA ASN A 149 -9.57 6.03 8.53
C ASN A 149 -9.62 5.09 7.31
N ASP A 150 -10.67 4.29 7.19
CA ASP A 150 -10.82 3.31 6.10
C ASP A 150 -11.14 3.94 4.72
N LEU A 151 -11.63 5.18 4.65
CA LEU A 151 -11.93 5.90 3.41
C LEU A 151 -10.80 6.80 2.90
N ARG A 152 -9.71 6.91 3.67
CA ARG A 152 -8.65 7.91 3.47
C ARG A 152 -8.05 7.92 2.06
N ILE A 153 -7.84 6.75 1.46
CA ILE A 153 -7.27 6.67 0.10
C ILE A 153 -8.19 7.32 -0.94
N TRP A 154 -9.50 7.10 -0.85
CA TRP A 154 -10.47 7.72 -1.75
C TRP A 154 -10.59 9.22 -1.51
N ALA A 155 -10.47 9.66 -0.26
CA ALA A 155 -10.42 11.07 0.10
C ALA A 155 -9.19 11.78 -0.53
N ILE A 156 -8.02 11.13 -0.52
CA ILE A 156 -6.81 11.64 -1.19
C ILE A 156 -7.03 11.74 -2.71
N MET A 157 -7.57 10.69 -3.34
CA MET A 157 -7.87 10.70 -4.78
C MET A 157 -8.85 11.83 -5.14
N ALA A 158 -9.91 12.01 -4.35
CA ALA A 158 -10.91 13.06 -4.54
C ALA A 158 -10.32 14.47 -4.40
N ALA A 159 -9.41 14.67 -3.44
CA ALA A 159 -8.69 15.92 -3.23
C ALA A 159 -7.76 16.24 -4.41
N LEU A 160 -6.97 15.27 -4.90
CA LEU A 160 -6.10 15.43 -6.07
C LEU A 160 -6.89 15.77 -7.35
N ARG A 161 -8.05 15.14 -7.55
CA ARG A 161 -8.96 15.48 -8.67
C ARG A 161 -9.43 16.93 -8.61
N ARG A 162 -9.57 17.49 -7.42
CA ARG A 162 -9.98 18.88 -7.15
C ARG A 162 -8.81 19.83 -6.89
N GLU A 163 -7.63 19.45 -7.38
CA GLU A 163 -6.42 20.31 -7.43
C GLU A 163 -5.82 20.65 -6.06
N ALA A 164 -6.05 19.80 -5.04
CA ALA A 164 -5.28 19.88 -3.79
C ALA A 164 -3.78 19.73 -4.08
N THR A 165 -2.94 20.51 -3.41
CA THR A 165 -1.50 20.45 -3.65
C THR A 165 -0.88 19.21 -3.00
N LEU A 166 0.16 18.67 -3.63
CA LEU A 166 0.89 17.52 -3.08
C LEU A 166 1.48 17.85 -1.70
N GLU A 167 1.98 19.07 -1.52
CA GLU A 167 2.57 19.54 -0.27
C GLU A 167 1.56 19.49 0.88
N GLU A 168 0.35 20.03 0.67
CA GLU A 168 -0.73 19.99 1.67
C GLU A 168 -1.12 18.55 2.02
N LEU A 169 -1.23 17.67 1.02
CA LEU A 169 -1.59 16.27 1.24
C LEU A 169 -0.49 15.52 2.00
N CYS A 170 0.78 15.71 1.65
CA CYS A 170 1.89 15.08 2.37
C CYS A 170 1.92 15.54 3.83
N HIS A 171 1.84 16.85 4.06
CA HIS A 171 1.85 17.42 5.41
C HIS A 171 0.66 16.94 6.25
N THR A 172 -0.55 16.96 5.68
CA THR A 172 -1.77 16.55 6.39
C THR A 172 -1.79 15.05 6.67
N THR A 173 -1.27 14.24 5.74
CA THR A 173 -1.43 12.78 5.85
C THR A 173 -0.24 12.07 6.50
N GLY A 174 0.96 12.66 6.43
CA GLY A 174 2.22 11.99 6.77
C GLY A 174 2.63 10.90 5.77
N ILE A 175 1.94 10.78 4.63
CA ILE A 175 2.30 9.81 3.58
C ILE A 175 3.46 10.39 2.76
N ASP A 176 4.45 9.54 2.47
CA ASP A 176 5.61 9.93 1.69
C ASP A 176 5.22 10.52 0.32
N PRO A 177 5.86 11.62 -0.11
CA PRO A 177 5.54 12.27 -1.38
C PRO A 177 5.54 11.34 -2.58
N TRP A 178 6.41 10.33 -2.61
CA TRP A 178 6.46 9.36 -3.70
C TRP A 178 5.10 8.72 -3.94
N PHE A 179 4.39 8.29 -2.88
CA PHE A 179 3.05 7.68 -3.04
C PHE A 179 2.01 8.70 -3.49
N ILE A 180 2.06 9.94 -2.99
CA ILE A 180 1.14 11.00 -3.42
C ILE A 180 1.36 11.35 -4.90
N TYR A 181 2.61 11.40 -5.37
CA TYR A 181 2.93 11.53 -6.80
C TYR A 181 2.34 10.39 -7.62
N LYS A 182 2.42 9.16 -7.10
CA LYS A 182 1.84 7.99 -7.77
C LYS A 182 0.31 8.03 -7.84
N PHE A 183 -0.36 8.54 -6.81
CA PHE A 183 -1.80 8.82 -6.87
C PHE A 183 -2.13 9.91 -7.89
N GLN A 184 -1.30 10.97 -7.95
CA GLN A 184 -1.47 12.05 -8.94
C GLN A 184 -1.30 11.53 -10.38
N ASN A 185 -0.39 10.59 -10.64
CA ASN A 185 -0.25 9.94 -11.95
C ASN A 185 -1.55 9.26 -12.38
N ILE A 186 -2.20 8.53 -11.46
CA ILE A 186 -3.49 7.87 -11.72
C ILE A 186 -4.55 8.93 -12.07
N VAL A 187 -4.67 9.99 -11.27
CA VAL A 187 -5.61 11.10 -11.53
C VAL A 187 -5.33 11.81 -12.86
N ASN A 188 -4.07 11.98 -13.23
CA ASN A 188 -3.69 12.58 -14.51
C ASN A 188 -4.09 11.68 -15.68
N MET A 189 -3.91 10.36 -15.55
CA MET A 189 -4.37 9.40 -16.56
C MET A 189 -5.91 9.42 -16.65
N GLU A 190 -6.63 9.49 -15.53
CA GLU A 190 -8.09 9.66 -15.52
C GLU A 190 -8.51 10.90 -16.33
N ARG A 191 -7.85 12.05 -16.12
CA ARG A 191 -8.14 13.29 -16.86
C ARG A 191 -7.86 13.15 -18.36
N ARG A 192 -6.75 12.53 -18.74
CA ARG A 192 -6.40 12.28 -20.15
C ARG A 192 -7.44 11.41 -20.84
N LEU A 193 -7.83 10.29 -20.21
CA LEU A 193 -8.86 9.39 -20.72
C LEU A 193 -10.23 10.06 -20.91
N LEU A 194 -10.54 11.11 -20.13
CA LEU A 194 -11.78 11.88 -20.27
C LEU A 194 -11.69 13.00 -21.32
N ALA A 195 -10.49 13.53 -21.58
CA ALA A 195 -10.29 14.68 -22.48
C ALA A 195 -9.93 14.26 -23.91
N GLU A 196 -9.34 13.07 -24.10
CA GLU A 196 -8.83 12.60 -25.38
C GLU A 196 -9.68 11.43 -25.93
N PRO A 197 -9.83 11.29 -27.27
CA PRO A 197 -10.44 10.10 -27.85
C PRO A 197 -9.67 8.83 -27.48
N LEU A 198 -10.39 7.75 -27.14
CA LEU A 198 -9.78 6.46 -26.79
C LEU A 198 -9.12 5.80 -28.01
N LYS A 199 -7.81 5.98 -28.13
CA LYS A 199 -6.96 5.31 -29.13
C LYS A 199 -6.21 4.13 -28.51
N PRO A 200 -5.81 3.11 -29.28
CA PRO A 200 -5.09 1.95 -28.76
C PRO A 200 -3.85 2.31 -27.95
N GLU A 201 -3.14 3.38 -28.31
CA GLU A 201 -1.92 3.81 -27.64
C GLU A 201 -2.21 4.29 -26.21
N ILE A 202 -3.28 5.06 -26.01
CA ILE A 202 -3.71 5.56 -24.69
C ILE A 202 -4.21 4.41 -23.80
N LEU A 203 -4.79 3.36 -24.40
CA LEU A 203 -5.27 2.18 -23.67
C LEU A 203 -4.14 1.26 -23.20
N LEU A 204 -2.95 1.34 -23.83
CA LEU A 204 -1.78 0.51 -23.51
C LEU A 204 -0.84 1.14 -22.48
N GLU A 205 -0.92 2.46 -22.29
CA GLU A 205 -0.10 3.23 -21.35
C GLU A 205 -0.48 2.99 -19.88
#